data_AF-A0A1Q3CQT8-F1
#
_entry.id   AF-A0A1Q3CQT8-F1
#
_cell.length_a   1.000
_cell.length_b   1.000
_cell.length_c   1.000
_cell.angle_alpha   90.00
_cell.angle_beta   90.00
_cell.angle_gamma   90.00
#
_symmetry.space_group_name_H-M   'P 1'
#
loop_
_entity.id
_entity.type
_entity.pdbx_description
1 polymer ?
#
loop_
_entity_poly.entity_id
_entity_poly.type
_entity_poly.pdbx_seq_one_letter_code
_entity_poly.pdbx_strand_id
1 'polypeptide(L)'
;LDYICSSHTIYPRIVKMFYANLATSTTCIANSFVLGTPICITPDLVAETLGIPNEGITNFHDIGKTEALGICLEQPNVNPLMNVTSSHLPIASRIILLLVTNTFLPKEGSHTLPSERDLKFVACVKNGTPINLPYLIINHLLS
;
A
#
# COMPACT_ATOMS: atom_id res chain seq x y z
N LEU A 1 0.08 -26.99 -9.07
CA LEU A 1 -0.18 -25.67 -8.45
C LEU A 1 1.01 -25.40 -7.54
N ASP A 2 2.09 -24.91 -8.15
CA ASP A 2 3.26 -24.46 -7.40
C ASP A 2 2.84 -23.15 -6.75
N TYR A 3 2.54 -23.20 -5.45
CA TYR A 3 2.53 -21.99 -4.66
C TYR A 3 3.88 -21.30 -4.87
N ILE A 4 3.88 -19.97 -4.97
CA ILE A 4 5.10 -19.17 -4.92
C ILE A 4 5.67 -19.34 -3.51
N CYS A 5 6.34 -20.47 -3.26
CA CYS A 5 7.15 -20.69 -2.10
C CYS A 5 8.41 -19.87 -2.33
N SER A 6 8.56 -18.79 -1.59
CA SER A 6 9.87 -18.16 -1.45
C SER A 6 10.88 -19.25 -1.05
N SER A 7 11.97 -19.37 -1.79
CA SER A 7 13.10 -20.24 -1.44
C SER A 7 13.82 -19.79 -0.16
N HIS A 8 13.45 -18.63 0.39
CA HIS A 8 14.08 -18.03 1.55
C HIS A 8 13.38 -18.46 2.83
N THR A 9 14.18 -18.87 3.81
CA THR A 9 13.71 -19.17 5.16
C THR A 9 13.02 -17.95 5.75
N ILE A 10 11.74 -18.11 6.11
CA ILE A 10 10.99 -17.12 6.86
C ILE A 10 11.18 -17.43 8.35
N TYR A 11 11.40 -16.40 9.17
CA TYR A 11 11.52 -16.52 10.62
C TYR A 11 10.33 -15.84 11.34
N PRO A 12 9.15 -16.50 11.43
CA PRO A 12 7.94 -15.86 11.96
C PRO A 12 8.10 -15.31 13.38
N ARG A 13 8.93 -15.94 14.23
CA ARG A 13 9.18 -15.48 15.60
C ARG A 13 9.93 -14.15 15.63
N ILE A 14 10.90 -13.96 14.74
CA ILE A 14 11.65 -12.70 14.59
C ILE A 14 10.72 -11.60 14.08
N VAL A 15 9.89 -11.91 13.07
CA VAL A 15 8.89 -10.96 12.54
C VAL A 15 7.91 -10.53 13.64
N LYS A 16 7.40 -11.46 14.45
CA LYS A 16 6.52 -11.14 15.59
C LYS A 16 7.21 -10.24 16.62
N MET A 17 8.48 -10.51 16.95
CA MET A 17 9.24 -9.65 17.87
C MET A 17 9.44 -8.24 17.30
N PHE A 18 9.70 -8.14 15.99
CA PHE A 18 9.84 -6.86 15.31
C PHE A 18 8.58 -6.00 15.46
N TYR A 19 7.40 -6.54 15.16
CA TYR A 19 6.13 -5.80 15.31
C TYR A 19 5.79 -5.51 16.77
N ALA A 20 6.07 -6.44 17.70
CA ALA A 20 5.81 -6.25 19.12
C ALA A 20 6.64 -5.12 19.74
N ASN A 21 7.81 -4.83 19.17
CA ASN A 21 8.73 -3.80 19.65
C ASN A 21 8.84 -2.60 18.69
N LEU A 22 7.90 -2.46 17.74
CA LEU A 22 7.89 -1.35 16.79
C LEU A 22 7.68 -0.03 17.53
N ALA A 23 8.62 0.90 17.40
CA ALA A 23 8.56 2.20 18.03
C ALA A 23 7.63 3.15 17.28
N THR A 24 6.96 4.04 18.02
CA THR A 24 6.24 5.16 17.41
C THR A 24 7.24 6.11 16.75
N SER A 25 6.87 6.66 15.59
CA SER A 25 7.74 7.54 14.82
C SER A 25 6.94 8.70 14.23
N THR A 26 7.53 9.90 14.22
CA THR A 26 7.01 11.06 13.49
C THR A 26 7.61 11.17 12.09
N THR A 27 8.58 10.30 11.76
CA THR A 27 9.23 10.20 10.45
C THR A 27 8.90 8.85 9.80
N CYS A 28 9.01 8.75 8.47
CA CYS A 28 8.76 7.51 7.72
C CYS A 28 9.94 6.52 7.85
N ILE A 29 10.22 6.10 9.08
CA ILE A 29 11.29 5.15 9.43
C ILE A 29 10.75 4.20 10.50
N ALA A 30 10.79 2.91 10.23
CA ALA A 30 10.32 1.89 11.15
C ALA A 30 11.47 1.37 12.02
N ASN A 31 11.48 1.77 13.28
CA ASN A 31 12.49 1.36 14.25
C ASN A 31 11.91 0.28 15.18
N SER A 32 12.70 -0.75 15.46
CA SER A 32 12.34 -1.83 16.39
C SER A 32 13.60 -2.36 17.09
N PHE A 33 13.40 -3.24 18.07
CA PHE A 33 14.49 -3.91 18.79
C PHE A 33 14.19 -5.40 18.91
N VAL A 34 15.05 -6.25 18.35
CA VAL A 34 14.84 -7.71 18.32
C VAL A 34 16.09 -8.42 18.84
N LEU A 35 15.93 -9.23 19.88
CA LEU A 35 17.01 -10.06 20.46
C LEU A 35 18.31 -9.29 20.76
N GLY A 36 18.21 -8.08 21.32
CA GLY A 36 19.38 -7.25 21.64
C GLY A 36 19.88 -6.38 20.49
N THR A 37 19.26 -6.46 19.30
CA THR A 37 19.70 -5.78 18.09
C THR A 37 18.68 -4.73 17.65
N PRO A 38 19.06 -3.45 17.47
CA PRO A 38 18.19 -2.46 16.86
C PRO A 38 18.01 -2.76 15.37
N ILE A 39 16.77 -2.68 14.90
CA ILE A 39 16.40 -2.84 13.49
C ILE A 39 15.77 -1.55 13.02
N CYS A 40 16.20 -1.07 11.85
CA CYS A 40 15.66 0.11 11.19
C CYS A 40 15.27 -0.28 9.76
N ILE A 41 14.02 -0.05 9.38
CA ILE A 41 13.55 -0.21 8.01
C ILE A 41 13.23 1.18 7.44
N THR A 42 14.00 1.57 6.43
CA THR A 42 13.84 2.84 5.71
C THR A 42 13.22 2.59 4.33
N PRO A 43 12.65 3.63 3.69
CA PRO A 43 12.21 3.55 2.30
C PRO A 43 13.34 3.13 1.34
N ASP A 44 14.58 3.60 1.56
CA ASP A 44 15.73 3.20 0.74
C ASP A 44 16.03 1.70 0.85
N LEU A 45 15.97 1.13 2.06
CA LEU A 45 16.16 -0.31 2.26
C LEU A 45 15.08 -1.12 1.53
N VAL A 46 13.82 -0.65 1.57
CA VAL A 46 12.71 -1.31 0.84
C VAL A 46 12.90 -1.20 -0.67
N ALA A 47 13.31 -0.04 -1.17
CA ALA A 47 13.61 0.18 -2.58
C ALA A 47 14.73 -0.74 -3.09
N GLU A 48 15.82 -0.83 -2.34
CA GLU A 48 16.95 -1.74 -2.62
C GLU A 48 16.49 -3.20 -2.63
N THR A 49 15.73 -3.61 -1.61
CA THR A 49 15.25 -4.99 -1.46
C THR A 49 14.31 -5.40 -2.61
N LEU A 50 13.44 -4.49 -3.05
CA LEU A 50 12.46 -4.75 -4.12
C LEU A 50 13.00 -4.47 -5.52
N GLY A 51 14.16 -3.80 -5.65
CA GLY A 51 14.71 -3.38 -6.94
C GLY A 51 13.84 -2.32 -7.64
N ILE A 52 13.20 -1.43 -6.89
CA ILE A 52 12.31 -0.38 -7.41
C ILE A 52 12.80 1.02 -6.99
N PRO A 53 12.42 2.08 -7.72
CA PRO A 53 12.75 3.45 -7.32
C PRO A 53 12.12 3.88 -5.99
N ASN A 54 12.85 4.67 -5.21
CA ASN A 54 12.33 5.41 -4.05
C ASN A 54 11.90 6.84 -4.48
N GLU A 55 11.01 6.94 -5.47
CA GLU A 55 10.60 8.22 -6.06
C GLU A 55 9.09 8.28 -6.33
N GLY A 56 8.58 9.48 -6.63
CA GLY A 56 7.16 9.72 -6.88
C GLY A 56 6.41 10.27 -5.67
N ILE A 57 5.09 10.34 -5.76
CA ILE A 57 4.25 10.95 -4.73
C ILE A 57 4.19 10.06 -3.47
N THR A 58 4.22 10.69 -2.30
CA THR A 58 4.19 10.03 -0.98
C THR A 58 2.85 10.12 -0.27
N ASN A 59 1.93 10.91 -0.82
CA ASN A 59 0.56 11.09 -0.34
C ASN A 59 -0.37 11.34 -1.54
N PHE A 60 -1.69 11.32 -1.29
CA PHE A 60 -2.71 11.48 -2.33
C PHE A 60 -3.62 12.70 -2.06
N HIS A 61 -3.13 13.73 -1.36
CA HIS A 61 -3.96 14.87 -0.99
C HIS A 61 -4.38 15.71 -2.20
N ASP A 62 -3.49 15.81 -3.20
CA ASP A 62 -3.73 16.61 -4.41
C ASP A 62 -4.72 15.97 -5.39
N ILE A 63 -5.08 14.71 -5.18
CA ILE A 63 -6.01 13.98 -6.05
C ILE A 63 -7.42 14.15 -5.50
N GLY A 64 -8.33 14.68 -6.31
CA GLY A 64 -9.72 14.84 -5.91
C GLY A 64 -10.43 13.48 -5.77
N LYS A 65 -11.34 13.33 -4.81
CA LYS A 65 -12.16 12.11 -4.68
C LYS A 65 -12.95 11.82 -5.97
N THR A 66 -13.61 12.83 -6.53
CA THR A 66 -14.37 12.71 -7.78
C THR A 66 -13.49 12.32 -8.97
N GLU A 67 -12.30 12.90 -9.05
CA GLU A 67 -11.32 12.59 -10.08
C GLU A 67 -10.87 11.12 -9.99
N ALA A 68 -10.48 10.67 -8.80
CA ALA A 68 -10.08 9.30 -8.56
C ALA A 68 -11.21 8.31 -8.90
N LEU A 69 -12.46 8.63 -8.52
CA LEU A 69 -13.63 7.82 -8.86
C LEU A 69 -13.83 7.73 -10.38
N GLY A 70 -13.72 8.85 -11.10
CA GLY A 70 -13.90 8.88 -12.56
C GLY A 70 -12.87 8.03 -13.28
N ILE A 71 -11.60 8.12 -12.87
CA ILE A 71 -10.50 7.31 -13.40
C ILE A 71 -10.71 5.82 -13.08
N CYS A 72 -11.08 5.51 -11.83
CA CYS A 72 -11.30 4.14 -11.38
C CYS A 72 -12.46 3.47 -12.12
N LEU A 73 -13.56 4.19 -12.34
CA LEU A 73 -14.77 3.68 -12.99
C LEU A 73 -14.72 3.76 -14.53
N GLU A 74 -13.74 4.48 -15.09
CA GLU A 74 -13.67 4.78 -16.54
C GLU A 74 -14.92 5.54 -17.03
N GLN A 75 -15.45 6.42 -16.17
CA GLN A 75 -16.67 7.18 -16.44
C GLN A 75 -16.49 8.67 -16.13
N PRO A 76 -16.93 9.57 -17.04
CA PRO A 76 -16.99 10.99 -16.73
C PRO A 76 -18.13 11.31 -15.75
N ASN A 77 -18.04 12.45 -15.05
CA ASN A 77 -19.12 13.04 -14.24
C ASN A 77 -19.70 12.13 -13.13
N VAL A 78 -18.85 11.38 -12.46
CA VAL A 78 -19.25 10.53 -11.32
C VAL A 78 -19.72 11.36 -10.13
N ASN A 79 -20.74 10.86 -9.42
CA ASN A 79 -21.22 11.50 -8.20
C ASN A 79 -20.24 11.23 -7.04
N PRO A 80 -19.63 12.25 -6.42
CA PRO A 80 -18.68 12.06 -5.31
C PRO A 80 -19.30 11.40 -4.06
N LEU A 81 -20.63 11.40 -3.95
CA LEU A 81 -21.38 10.79 -2.84
C LEU A 81 -21.71 9.31 -3.09
N MET A 82 -21.42 8.77 -4.29
CA MET A 82 -21.70 7.37 -4.56
C MET A 82 -20.78 6.45 -3.75
N ASN A 83 -21.32 5.37 -3.22
CA ASN A 83 -20.53 4.30 -2.62
C ASN A 83 -20.12 3.31 -3.72
N VAL A 84 -18.82 3.21 -3.98
CA VAL A 84 -18.25 2.24 -4.92
C VAL A 84 -17.77 1.04 -4.14
N THR A 85 -18.26 -0.15 -4.48
CA THR A 85 -17.68 -1.42 -4.04
C THR A 85 -16.74 -1.96 -5.11
N SER A 86 -15.89 -2.93 -4.74
CA SER A 86 -14.99 -3.61 -5.68
C SER A 86 -15.71 -4.16 -6.94
N SER A 87 -16.97 -4.63 -6.81
CA SER A 87 -17.75 -5.18 -7.93
C SER A 87 -18.22 -4.14 -8.95
N HIS A 88 -18.24 -2.85 -8.59
CA HIS A 88 -18.58 -1.77 -9.52
C HIS A 88 -17.40 -1.38 -10.41
N LEU A 89 -16.17 -1.68 -9.97
CA LEU A 89 -14.96 -1.32 -10.71
C LEU A 89 -14.78 -2.21 -11.95
N PRO A 90 -14.34 -1.65 -13.09
CA PRO A 90 -13.82 -2.43 -14.22
C PRO A 90 -12.72 -3.40 -13.78
N ILE A 91 -12.52 -4.47 -14.55
CA ILE A 91 -11.62 -5.58 -14.17
C ILE A 91 -10.19 -5.12 -13.87
N ALA A 92 -9.64 -4.18 -14.66
CA ALA A 92 -8.30 -3.65 -14.45
C ALA A 92 -8.19 -2.89 -13.12
N SER A 93 -9.11 -1.94 -12.87
CA SER A 93 -9.18 -1.20 -11.61
C SER A 93 -9.37 -2.11 -10.41
N ARG A 94 -10.18 -3.17 -10.57
CA ARG A 94 -10.42 -4.18 -9.52
C ARG A 94 -9.16 -4.98 -9.19
N ILE A 95 -8.40 -5.41 -10.20
CA ILE A 95 -7.14 -6.13 -9.99
C ILE A 95 -6.14 -5.25 -9.25
N ILE A 96 -5.99 -3.98 -9.68
CA ILE A 96 -5.09 -3.03 -9.00
C ILE A 96 -5.54 -2.83 -7.55
N LEU A 97 -6.84 -2.63 -7.31
CA LEU A 97 -7.38 -2.51 -5.95
C LEU A 97 -7.03 -3.72 -5.07
N LEU A 98 -7.17 -4.94 -5.62
CA LEU A 98 -6.82 -6.16 -4.90
C LEU A 98 -5.33 -6.23 -4.58
N LEU A 99 -4.44 -5.87 -5.50
CA LEU A 99 -3.00 -5.81 -5.25
C LEU A 99 -2.66 -4.78 -4.17
N VAL A 100 -3.27 -3.60 -4.22
CA VAL A 100 -3.08 -2.55 -3.22
C VAL A 100 -3.49 -3.05 -1.83
N THR A 101 -4.71 -3.60 -1.72
CA THR A 101 -5.32 -3.93 -0.42
C THR A 101 -4.93 -5.29 0.17
N ASN A 102 -4.25 -6.15 -0.60
CA ASN A 102 -3.77 -7.45 -0.12
C ASN A 102 -2.24 -7.53 -0.04
N THR A 103 -1.50 -6.71 -0.78
CA THR A 103 -0.05 -6.84 -0.90
C THR A 103 0.68 -5.58 -0.44
N PHE A 104 0.38 -4.43 -1.03
CA PHE A 104 1.15 -3.21 -0.76
C PHE A 104 0.76 -2.53 0.55
N LEU A 105 -0.54 -2.40 0.79
CA LEU A 105 -1.13 -1.73 1.94
C LEU A 105 -2.23 -2.64 2.51
N PRO A 106 -1.85 -3.83 3.02
CA PRO A 106 -2.80 -4.84 3.47
C PRO A 106 -3.72 -4.30 4.56
N LYS A 107 -5.03 -4.43 4.34
CA LYS A 107 -6.03 -4.00 5.32
C LYS A 107 -6.50 -5.15 6.19
N GLU A 108 -6.72 -4.86 7.47
CA GLU A 108 -7.51 -5.73 8.33
C GLU A 108 -9.00 -5.51 8.08
N GLY A 109 -9.77 -6.61 8.01
CA GLY A 109 -11.23 -6.55 7.88
C GLY A 109 -11.76 -6.65 6.45
N SER A 110 -12.84 -5.93 6.15
CA SER A 110 -13.59 -6.13 4.89
C SER A 110 -12.91 -5.50 3.69
N HIS A 111 -12.72 -6.29 2.63
CA HIS A 111 -12.24 -5.84 1.32
C HIS A 111 -13.38 -5.40 0.37
N THR A 112 -14.63 -5.32 0.86
CA THR A 112 -15.79 -5.03 -0.02
C THR A 112 -15.85 -3.56 -0.45
N LEU A 113 -15.52 -2.64 0.45
CA LEU A 113 -15.59 -1.19 0.25
C LEU A 113 -14.17 -0.60 0.24
N PRO A 114 -13.64 -0.20 -0.93
CA PRO A 114 -12.37 0.53 -0.99
C PRO A 114 -12.47 1.86 -0.23
N SER A 115 -11.41 2.22 0.48
CA SER A 115 -11.32 3.57 1.07
C SER A 115 -10.99 4.61 0.00
N GLU A 116 -11.15 5.89 0.33
CA GLU A 116 -10.72 6.98 -0.55
C GLU A 116 -9.23 6.87 -0.91
N ARG A 117 -8.38 6.48 0.06
CA ARG A 117 -6.95 6.23 -0.19
C ARG A 117 -6.73 5.12 -1.22
N ASP A 118 -7.49 4.03 -1.16
CA ASP A 118 -7.33 2.93 -2.14
C ASP A 118 -7.73 3.39 -3.54
N LEU A 119 -8.85 4.10 -3.66
CA LEU A 119 -9.32 4.62 -4.94
C LEU A 119 -8.33 5.60 -5.55
N LYS A 120 -7.73 6.48 -4.74
CA LYS A 120 -6.69 7.40 -5.19
C LYS A 120 -5.43 6.67 -5.62
N PHE A 121 -5.03 5.60 -4.91
CA PHE A 121 -3.92 4.75 -5.34
C PHE A 121 -4.21 4.12 -6.71
N VAL A 122 -5.39 3.49 -6.87
CA VAL A 122 -5.80 2.88 -8.15
C VAL A 122 -5.79 3.92 -9.27
N ALA A 123 -6.31 5.11 -9.02
CA ALA A 123 -6.33 6.21 -9.99
C ALA A 123 -4.91 6.63 -10.43
N CYS A 124 -3.96 6.73 -9.50
CA CYS A 124 -2.56 7.02 -9.81
C CYS A 124 -1.97 5.98 -10.76
N VAL A 125 -2.13 4.69 -10.43
CA VAL A 125 -1.62 3.59 -11.26
C VAL A 125 -2.21 3.65 -12.66
N LYS A 126 -3.52 3.90 -12.78
CA LYS A 126 -4.20 4.00 -14.07
C LYS A 126 -3.75 5.19 -14.91
N ASN A 127 -3.44 6.32 -14.29
CA ASN A 127 -2.94 7.51 -14.97
C ASN A 127 -1.42 7.49 -15.20
N GLY A 128 -0.71 6.47 -14.72
CA GLY A 128 0.75 6.40 -14.82
C GLY A 128 1.47 7.40 -13.90
N THR A 129 0.80 7.92 -12.88
CA THR A 129 1.42 8.79 -11.87
C THR A 129 2.41 7.97 -11.04
N PRO A 130 3.70 8.33 -10.99
CA PRO A 130 4.68 7.62 -10.17
C PRO A 130 4.35 7.72 -8.68
N ILE A 131 4.27 6.57 -8.00
CA ILE A 131 3.98 6.46 -6.57
C ILE A 131 5.24 5.98 -5.86
N ASN A 132 5.61 6.64 -4.76
CA ASN A 132 6.68 6.17 -3.90
C ASN A 132 6.18 5.01 -3.02
N LEU A 133 6.14 3.81 -3.61
CA LEU A 133 5.70 2.59 -2.95
C LEU A 133 6.53 2.24 -1.70
N PRO A 134 7.88 2.33 -1.71
CA PRO A 134 8.69 2.11 -0.51
C PRO A 134 8.25 2.99 0.67
N TYR A 135 8.04 4.28 0.44
CA TYR A 135 7.54 5.21 1.46
C TYR A 135 6.15 4.79 1.97
N LEU A 136 5.23 4.45 1.08
CA LEU A 136 3.86 4.11 1.47
C LEU A 136 3.78 2.82 2.28
N ILE A 137 4.63 1.83 2.00
CA ILE A 137 4.72 0.58 2.78
C ILE A 137 5.17 0.88 4.21
N ILE A 138 6.24 1.65 4.39
CA ILE A 138 6.74 2.02 5.73
C ILE A 138 5.72 2.87 6.48
N ASN A 139 5.12 3.86 5.81
CA ASN A 139 4.11 4.69 6.44
C ASN A 139 2.89 3.86 6.89
N HIS A 140 2.51 2.85 6.12
CA HIS A 140 1.44 1.93 6.49
C HIS A 140 1.80 1.00 7.65
N LEU A 141 3.05 0.54 7.73
CA LEU A 141 3.55 -0.24 8.86
C LEU A 141 3.50 0.54 10.19
N LEU A 142 3.66 1.87 10.12
CA LEU A 142 3.68 2.78 11.28
C LEU A 142 2.31 3.36 11.65
N SER A 143 1.28 3.12 10.83
CA SER A 143 -0.09 3.63 11.03
C SER A 143 -0.91 2.66 11.88
#